data_AF-A0A1R3IRW8-F1
#
_entry.id   AF-A0A1R3IRW8-F1
#
_cell.length_a   1.000
_cell.length_b   1.000
_cell.length_c   1.000
_cell.angle_alpha   90.00
_cell.angle_beta   90.00
_cell.angle_gamma   90.00
#
_symmetry.space_group_name_H-M   'P 1'
#
loop_
_entity.id
_entity.type
_entity.pdbx_description
1 polymer ?
#
loop_
_entity_poly.entity_id
_entity_poly.type
_entity_poly.pdbx_seq_one_letter_code
_entity_poly.pdbx_strand_id
1 'polypeptide(L)'
;MSSMEILAPNPSNNTKPSDPEKHVANGENYDDDDEISPIEQVRLTVTNTDDPTLPVWTFRMWFLGLLSCALLSFLNQFFSYRTEPLIITQITVQIATLPVGHFMASVLPKTRFKIPGFGSRSFSLNPGAFNMKEHVLICIFANAGSAFGNGSAYAVGIVNIIKAFYGRSISFLAGWLLIITTQ
;
A
#
# COMPACT_ATOMS: atom_id res chain seq x y z
N MET A 1 4.10 -78.75 -4.42
CA MET A 1 3.57 -77.72 -5.34
C MET A 1 3.68 -76.40 -4.60
N SER A 2 4.68 -75.61 -4.97
CA SER A 2 5.21 -74.48 -4.20
C SER A 2 4.24 -73.30 -4.26
N SER A 3 3.75 -72.88 -3.11
CA SER A 3 2.90 -71.69 -2.96
C SER A 3 3.77 -70.44 -3.10
N MET A 4 3.40 -69.58 -4.04
CA MET A 4 4.08 -68.33 -4.38
C MET A 4 3.59 -67.24 -3.42
N GLU A 5 4.31 -67.01 -2.33
CA GLU A 5 4.07 -65.87 -1.45
C GLU A 5 4.54 -64.58 -2.11
N ILE A 6 3.61 -63.65 -2.32
CA ILE A 6 3.87 -62.30 -2.78
C ILE A 6 4.46 -61.52 -1.60
N LEU A 7 5.76 -61.22 -1.67
CA LEU A 7 6.49 -60.47 -0.67
C LEU A 7 6.03 -58.99 -0.72
N ALA A 8 5.27 -58.56 0.28
CA ALA A 8 4.88 -57.16 0.45
C ALA A 8 6.12 -56.27 0.69
N PRO A 9 6.18 -55.04 0.14
CA PRO A 9 7.31 -54.14 0.37
C PRO A 9 7.34 -53.69 1.85
N ASN A 10 8.51 -53.84 2.46
CA ASN A 10 8.88 -53.41 3.80
C ASN A 10 8.53 -51.91 4.04
N PRO A 11 7.84 -51.52 5.13
CA PRO A 11 7.40 -50.13 5.34
C PRO A 11 8.52 -49.15 5.74
N SER A 12 9.80 -49.51 5.61
CA SER A 12 10.92 -48.68 6.05
C SER A 12 11.57 -47.87 4.93
N ASN A 13 10.80 -47.09 4.16
CA ASN A 13 11.38 -46.07 3.28
C ASN A 13 10.47 -44.84 3.17
N ASN A 14 10.34 -44.12 4.28
CA ASN A 14 9.77 -42.78 4.29
C ASN A 14 10.90 -41.77 3.99
N THR A 15 11.23 -41.59 2.70
CA THR A 15 12.02 -40.43 2.26
C THR A 15 11.10 -39.22 2.30
N LYS A 16 10.88 -38.71 3.52
CA LYS A 16 10.33 -37.37 3.73
C LYS A 16 11.34 -36.40 3.07
N PRO A 17 10.91 -35.44 2.23
CA PRO A 17 11.81 -34.39 1.76
C PRO A 17 12.46 -33.77 3.00
N SER A 18 13.78 -33.68 3.00
CA SER A 18 14.52 -33.02 4.08
C SER A 18 14.07 -31.57 4.12
N ASP A 19 13.25 -31.27 5.13
CA ASP A 19 12.87 -29.94 5.53
C ASP A 19 14.16 -29.14 5.82
N PRO A 20 14.46 -28.06 5.08
CA PRO A 20 15.72 -27.33 5.24
C PRO A 20 15.82 -26.57 6.57
N GLU A 21 14.80 -26.61 7.43
CA GLU A 21 14.73 -25.88 8.69
C GLU A 21 15.56 -26.44 9.87
N LYS A 22 16.47 -27.39 9.67
CA LYS A 22 17.35 -27.86 10.77
C LYS A 22 18.81 -28.00 10.38
N HIS A 23 19.53 -26.88 10.49
CA HIS A 23 20.94 -26.90 10.85
C HIS A 23 21.18 -26.06 12.10
N VAL A 24 21.61 -26.75 13.17
CA VAL A 24 22.05 -26.23 14.46
C VAL A 24 23.57 -26.01 14.41
N ALA A 25 24.09 -24.87 14.90
CA ALA A 25 25.24 -24.83 15.83
C ALA A 25 25.75 -23.41 16.17
N ASN A 26 25.83 -23.17 17.48
CA ASN A 26 26.89 -22.46 18.22
C ASN A 26 27.01 -20.93 18.16
N GLY A 27 26.60 -20.31 19.28
CA GLY A 27 27.47 -19.43 20.09
C GLY A 27 27.88 -18.08 19.50
N GLU A 28 27.27 -17.02 20.08
CA GLU A 28 27.67 -15.60 20.02
C GLU A 28 27.33 -14.83 18.73
N ASN A 29 26.04 -14.46 18.58
CA ASN A 29 25.52 -13.14 18.16
C ASN A 29 24.00 -13.29 17.95
N TYR A 30 23.20 -13.01 18.98
CA TYR A 30 21.75 -13.31 18.99
C TYR A 30 20.85 -12.19 18.45
N ASP A 31 21.39 -11.12 17.85
CA ASP A 31 20.57 -9.98 17.42
C ASP A 31 20.58 -9.72 15.90
N ASP A 32 21.47 -10.32 15.10
CA ASP A 32 21.57 -10.06 13.64
C ASP A 32 20.95 -11.17 12.76
N ASP A 33 20.90 -12.44 13.22
CA ASP A 33 20.43 -13.57 12.40
C ASP A 33 18.90 -13.62 12.26
N ASP A 34 18.15 -13.06 13.21
CA ASP A 34 16.67 -13.04 13.17
C ASP A 34 16.13 -12.02 12.14
N GLU A 35 16.92 -11.01 11.76
CA GLU A 35 16.56 -10.04 10.72
C GLU A 35 16.85 -10.56 9.30
N ILE A 36 17.62 -11.65 9.18
CA ILE A 36 18.06 -12.20 7.90
C ILE A 36 17.17 -13.37 7.51
N SER A 37 16.47 -13.24 6.37
CA SER A 37 15.65 -14.35 5.87
C SER A 37 16.51 -15.61 5.64
N PRO A 38 16.11 -16.79 6.18
CA PRO A 38 16.82 -18.05 5.97
C PRO A 38 16.89 -18.47 4.49
N ILE A 39 16.00 -17.93 3.67
CA ILE A 39 15.90 -18.19 2.24
C ILE A 39 16.73 -17.14 1.50
N GLU A 40 17.83 -17.58 0.89
CA GLU A 40 18.78 -16.70 0.18
C GLU A 40 18.11 -15.85 -0.92
N GLN A 41 17.15 -16.43 -1.65
CA GLN A 41 16.41 -15.73 -2.69
C GLN A 41 15.63 -14.53 -2.13
N VAL A 42 15.08 -14.64 -0.92
CA VAL A 42 14.32 -13.55 -0.28
C VAL A 42 15.28 -12.45 0.18
N ARG A 43 16.40 -12.84 0.80
CA ARG A 43 17.47 -11.93 1.24
C ARG A 43 18.05 -11.07 0.11
N LEU A 44 18.14 -11.62 -1.10
CA LEU A 44 18.66 -10.88 -2.27
C LEU A 44 17.62 -9.93 -2.89
N THR A 45 16.34 -10.14 -2.60
CA THR A 45 15.25 -9.33 -3.18
C THR A 45 14.86 -8.13 -2.33
N VAL A 46 15.08 -8.21 -1.02
CA VAL A 46 14.74 -7.14 -0.06
C VAL A 46 15.96 -6.87 0.81
N THR A 47 16.44 -5.63 0.80
CA THR A 47 17.49 -5.20 1.71
C THR A 47 16.91 -5.03 3.11
N ASN A 48 17.51 -5.69 4.11
CA ASN A 48 17.08 -5.56 5.51
C ASN A 48 17.43 -4.21 6.13
N THR A 49 18.39 -3.49 5.54
CA THR A 49 18.83 -2.18 6.04
C THR A 49 17.98 -1.04 5.46
N ASP A 50 17.44 -0.17 6.32
CA ASP A 50 16.80 1.08 5.90
C ASP A 50 17.83 2.20 5.71
N ASP A 51 17.70 2.98 4.63
CA ASP A 51 18.48 4.21 4.41
C ASP A 51 17.65 5.44 4.85
N PRO A 52 17.99 6.09 5.98
CA PRO A 52 17.26 7.25 6.50
C PRO A 52 17.48 8.52 5.69
N THR A 53 18.44 8.54 4.76
CA THR A 53 18.77 9.72 3.95
C THR A 53 17.84 9.90 2.74
N LEU A 54 17.09 8.86 2.38
CA LEU A 54 16.16 8.90 1.27
C LEU A 54 15.07 9.96 1.49
N PRO A 55 14.80 10.83 0.50
CA PRO A 55 13.87 11.93 0.66
C PRO A 55 12.44 11.41 0.81
N VAL A 56 11.90 11.63 2.01
CA VAL A 56 10.49 11.49 2.33
C VAL A 56 9.85 12.89 2.21
N TRP A 57 8.56 13.00 1.88
CA TRP A 57 7.82 14.28 1.75
C TRP A 57 8.09 15.11 0.48
N THR A 58 8.22 14.47 -0.67
CA THR A 58 8.39 15.18 -1.95
C THR A 58 7.06 15.70 -2.50
N PHE A 59 7.12 16.70 -3.39
CA PHE A 59 5.93 17.22 -4.08
C PHE A 59 5.18 16.14 -4.87
N ARG A 60 5.91 15.27 -5.59
CA ARG A 60 5.31 14.18 -6.37
C ARG A 60 4.54 13.19 -5.49
N MET A 61 5.04 12.88 -4.29
CA MET A 61 4.36 12.00 -3.34
C MET A 61 3.05 12.63 -2.88
N TRP A 62 3.07 13.91 -2.51
CA TRP A 62 1.86 14.65 -2.10
C TRP A 62 0.84 14.74 -3.23
N PHE A 63 1.29 15.08 -4.43
CA PHE A 63 0.43 15.19 -5.59
C PHE A 63 -0.22 13.85 -5.95
N LEU A 64 0.57 12.78 -6.09
CA LEU A 64 0.05 11.45 -6.42
C LEU A 64 -0.77 10.83 -5.29
N GLY A 65 -0.39 11.05 -4.03
CA GLY A 65 -1.12 10.59 -2.85
C GLY A 65 -2.49 11.25 -2.75
N LEU A 66 -2.56 12.58 -2.78
CA LEU A 66 -3.83 13.30 -2.72
C LEU A 66 -4.73 13.03 -3.93
N LEU A 67 -4.14 12.99 -5.13
CA LEU A 67 -4.88 12.67 -6.35
C LEU A 67 -5.47 11.26 -6.29
N SER A 68 -4.67 10.27 -5.88
CA SER A 68 -5.13 8.89 -5.80
C SER A 68 -6.18 8.71 -4.70
N CYS A 69 -6.01 9.34 -3.54
CA CYS A 69 -7.01 9.36 -2.47
C CYS A 69 -8.35 9.94 -2.95
N ALA A 70 -8.32 11.13 -3.56
CA ALA A 70 -9.53 11.79 -4.06
C ALA A 70 -10.21 11.01 -5.19
N LEU A 71 -9.43 10.52 -6.17
CA LEU A 71 -9.95 9.76 -7.29
C LEU A 71 -10.59 8.45 -6.82
N LEU A 72 -9.92 7.71 -5.94
CA LEU A 72 -10.39 6.41 -5.48
C LEU A 72 -11.63 6.55 -4.60
N SER A 73 -11.68 7.57 -3.74
CA SER A 73 -12.86 7.90 -2.94
C SER A 73 -14.05 8.27 -3.84
N PHE A 74 -13.83 9.12 -4.83
CA PHE A 74 -14.85 9.51 -5.80
C PHE A 74 -15.39 8.31 -6.59
N LEU A 75 -14.52 7.49 -7.15
CA LEU A 75 -14.93 6.34 -7.97
C LEU A 75 -15.72 5.33 -7.13
N ASN A 76 -15.24 4.99 -5.93
CA ASN A 76 -15.95 4.06 -5.05
C ASN A 76 -17.31 4.65 -4.60
N GLN A 77 -17.38 5.94 -4.28
CA GLN A 77 -18.64 6.60 -3.94
C GLN A 77 -19.62 6.62 -5.13
N PHE A 78 -19.11 6.88 -6.34
CA PHE A 78 -19.91 6.95 -7.56
C PHE A 78 -20.49 5.58 -7.92
N PHE A 79 -19.69 4.52 -7.89
CA PHE A 79 -20.15 3.16 -8.18
C PHE A 79 -21.09 2.61 -7.11
N SER A 80 -21.03 3.10 -5.87
CA SER A 80 -21.97 2.74 -4.80
C SER A 80 -23.44 3.07 -5.14
N TYR A 81 -23.70 4.07 -6.00
CA TYR A 81 -25.06 4.38 -6.45
C TYR A 81 -25.56 3.52 -7.63
N ARG A 82 -24.70 2.66 -8.19
CA ARG A 82 -25.11 1.75 -9.26
C ARG A 82 -25.81 0.52 -8.66
N THR A 83 -26.74 -0.05 -9.43
CA THR A 83 -27.45 -1.29 -9.04
C THR A 83 -26.51 -2.46 -8.83
N GLU A 84 -25.44 -2.54 -9.63
CA GLU A 84 -24.32 -3.48 -9.47
C GLU A 84 -23.06 -2.65 -9.16
N PRO A 85 -22.67 -2.50 -7.89
CA PRO A 85 -21.55 -1.65 -7.51
C PRO A 85 -20.20 -2.31 -7.83
N LEU A 86 -19.33 -1.57 -8.52
CA LEU A 86 -17.94 -1.95 -8.75
C LEU A 86 -17.04 -1.33 -7.68
N ILE A 87 -16.29 -2.17 -6.95
CA ILE A 87 -15.35 -1.73 -5.92
C ILE A 87 -13.94 -1.66 -6.53
N ILE A 88 -13.36 -0.46 -6.54
CA ILE A 88 -11.97 -0.27 -6.97
C ILE A 88 -11.07 -0.30 -5.74
N THR A 89 -10.19 -1.30 -5.71
CA THR A 89 -9.26 -1.51 -4.60
C THR A 89 -8.01 -0.65 -4.75
N GLN A 90 -7.33 -0.42 -3.62
CA GLN A 90 -6.05 0.30 -3.58
C GLN A 90 -4.98 -0.29 -4.51
N ILE A 91 -5.04 -1.59 -4.83
CA ILE A 91 -4.06 -2.29 -5.69
C ILE A 91 -3.93 -1.60 -7.06
N THR A 92 -5.03 -1.08 -7.60
CA THR A 92 -5.03 -0.33 -8.87
C THR A 92 -4.09 0.87 -8.80
N VAL A 93 -4.12 1.60 -7.68
CA VAL A 93 -3.22 2.74 -7.44
C VAL A 93 -1.80 2.26 -7.20
N GLN A 94 -1.59 1.17 -6.45
CA GLN A 94 -0.24 0.64 -6.19
C GLN A 94 0.50 0.31 -7.48
N ILE A 95 -0.18 -0.35 -8.42
CA ILE A 95 0.37 -0.71 -9.74
C ILE A 95 0.56 0.53 -10.61
N ALA A 96 -0.42 1.44 -10.66
CA ALA A 96 -0.34 2.63 -11.51
C ALA A 96 0.71 3.64 -11.05
N THR A 97 0.91 3.77 -9.73
CA THR A 97 1.82 4.77 -9.15
C THR A 97 3.27 4.49 -9.47
N LEU A 98 3.67 3.22 -9.66
CA LEU A 98 5.06 2.89 -9.97
C LEU A 98 5.53 3.50 -11.31
N PRO A 99 4.92 3.21 -12.48
CA PRO A 99 5.32 3.81 -13.74
C PRO A 99 5.11 5.33 -13.75
N VAL A 100 4.03 5.84 -13.13
CA VAL A 100 3.74 7.29 -13.08
C VAL A 100 4.77 8.02 -12.20
N GLY A 101 5.17 7.44 -11.08
CA GLY A 101 6.19 7.99 -10.18
C GLY A 101 7.55 8.09 -10.86
N HIS A 102 7.96 7.06 -11.60
CA HIS A 102 9.17 7.08 -12.42
C HIS A 102 9.06 8.11 -13.57
N PHE A 103 7.91 8.22 -14.23
CA PHE A 103 7.69 9.21 -15.27
C PHE A 103 7.80 10.64 -14.71
N MET A 104 7.14 10.92 -13.58
CA MET A 104 7.25 12.22 -12.91
C MET A 104 8.69 12.49 -12.45
N ALA A 105 9.42 11.50 -11.96
CA ALA A 105 10.83 11.68 -11.60
C ALA A 105 11.71 12.05 -12.81
N SER A 106 11.35 11.62 -14.02
CA SER A 106 12.07 11.98 -15.25
C SER A 106 11.66 13.35 -15.82
N VAL A 107 10.39 13.73 -15.70
CA VAL A 107 9.84 14.96 -16.28
C VAL A 107 10.01 16.18 -15.37
N LEU A 108 9.97 15.99 -14.05
CA LEU A 108 9.94 17.11 -13.11
C LEU A 108 11.32 17.79 -13.01
N PRO A 109 11.39 19.13 -13.13
CA PRO A 109 12.65 19.85 -13.13
C PRO A 109 13.39 19.69 -11.79
N LYS A 110 14.70 19.42 -11.85
CA LYS A 110 15.62 19.32 -10.69
C LYS A 110 15.95 20.69 -10.07
N THR A 111 15.20 21.72 -10.43
CA THR A 111 15.48 23.10 -10.06
C THR A 111 15.33 23.27 -8.55
N ARG A 112 16.40 23.74 -7.91
CA ARG A 112 16.42 24.06 -6.48
C ARG A 112 15.88 25.47 -6.30
N PHE A 113 14.69 25.58 -5.73
CA PHE A 113 14.10 26.85 -5.35
C PHE A 113 14.48 27.20 -3.91
N LYS A 114 14.95 28.42 -3.69
CA LYS A 114 15.09 28.99 -2.35
C LYS A 114 13.81 29.77 -2.08
N ILE A 115 13.04 29.37 -1.07
CA ILE A 115 11.82 30.09 -0.69
C ILE A 115 12.25 31.29 0.19
N PRO A 116 12.04 32.54 -0.26
CA PRO A 116 12.34 33.70 0.58
C PRO A 116 11.40 33.68 1.81
N GLY A 117 11.97 33.50 3.01
CA GLY A 117 11.23 33.43 4.28
C GLY A 117 11.41 32.12 5.07
N PHE A 118 11.95 31.05 4.47
CA PHE A 118 12.14 29.74 5.14
C PHE A 118 13.61 29.39 5.40
N GLY A 119 14.47 30.40 5.56
CA GLY A 119 15.92 30.27 5.78
C GLY A 119 16.70 29.75 4.56
N SER A 120 17.94 29.26 4.79
CA SER A 120 18.86 28.75 3.76
C SER A 120 18.48 27.40 3.15
N ARG A 121 17.28 26.88 3.39
CA ARG A 121 16.87 25.56 2.88
C ARG A 121 16.50 25.66 1.40
N SER A 122 17.25 24.96 0.55
CA SER A 122 16.94 24.80 -0.87
C SER A 122 15.92 23.67 -1.04
N PHE A 123 14.72 23.99 -1.52
CA PHE A 123 13.69 23.01 -1.84
C PHE A 123 13.80 22.60 -3.31
N SER A 124 13.91 21.30 -3.59
CA SER A 124 13.87 20.79 -4.97
C SER A 124 12.53 20.10 -5.18
N LEU A 125 11.87 20.38 -6.30
CA LEU A 125 10.67 19.63 -6.70
C LEU A 125 11.01 18.17 -7.03
N ASN A 126 12.24 17.92 -7.47
CA ASN A 126 12.75 16.59 -7.80
C ASN A 126 14.07 16.34 -7.03
N PRO A 127 14.01 15.90 -5.76
CA PRO A 127 15.20 15.70 -4.94
C PRO A 127 16.00 14.45 -5.30
N GLY A 128 15.40 13.48 -6.00
CA GLY A 128 16.04 12.22 -6.39
C GLY A 128 15.11 11.31 -7.19
N ALA A 129 15.58 10.10 -7.53
CA ALA A 129 14.75 9.07 -8.19
C ALA A 129 13.52 8.71 -7.35
N PHE A 130 12.53 8.05 -7.96
CA PHE A 130 11.35 7.58 -7.24
C PHE A 130 11.74 6.45 -6.28
N ASN A 131 11.48 6.64 -4.98
CA ASN A 131 11.90 5.72 -3.93
C ASN A 131 10.75 4.87 -3.41
N MET A 132 11.07 3.71 -2.82
CA MET A 132 10.10 2.82 -2.19
C MET A 132 9.30 3.52 -1.08
N LYS A 133 9.93 4.41 -0.29
CA LYS A 133 9.26 5.19 0.77
C LYS A 133 8.13 6.08 0.22
N GLU A 134 8.37 6.73 -0.92
CA GLU A 134 7.38 7.58 -1.57
C GLU A 134 6.23 6.75 -2.14
N HIS A 135 6.55 5.60 -2.73
CA HIS A 135 5.56 4.65 -3.24
C HIS A 135 4.65 4.13 -2.13
N VAL A 136 5.23 3.65 -1.02
CA VAL A 136 4.48 3.17 0.16
C VAL A 136 3.58 4.27 0.73
N LEU A 137 4.06 5.51 0.81
CA LEU A 137 3.24 6.62 1.30
C LEU A 137 2.05 6.91 0.39
N ILE A 138 2.23 6.87 -0.93
CA ILE A 138 1.11 7.00 -1.89
C ILE A 138 0.12 5.84 -1.71
N CYS A 139 0.60 4.62 -1.47
CA CYS A 139 -0.26 3.46 -1.18
C CYS A 139 -1.10 3.66 0.10
N ILE A 140 -0.54 4.28 1.14
CA ILE A 140 -1.28 4.62 2.37
C ILE A 140 -2.40 5.63 2.07
N PHE A 141 -2.12 6.66 1.27
CA PHE A 141 -3.16 7.59 0.80
C PHE A 141 -4.24 6.90 -0.02
N ALA A 142 -3.86 5.98 -0.91
CA ALA A 142 -4.80 5.19 -1.69
C ALA A 142 -5.69 4.33 -0.79
N ASN A 143 -5.12 3.69 0.23
CA ASN A 143 -5.87 2.89 1.20
C ASN A 143 -6.90 3.74 1.98
N ALA A 144 -6.53 4.97 2.35
CA ALA A 144 -7.45 5.91 2.96
C ALA A 144 -8.59 6.27 1.99
N GLY A 145 -8.27 6.52 0.71
CA GLY A 145 -9.25 6.83 -0.34
C GLY A 145 -10.18 5.67 -0.71
N SER A 146 -9.70 4.42 -0.63
CA SER A 146 -10.55 3.23 -0.83
C SER A 146 -11.47 2.92 0.36
N ALA A 147 -11.48 3.80 1.37
CA ALA A 147 -12.25 3.69 2.60
C ALA A 147 -11.82 2.53 3.52
N PHE A 148 -10.69 2.74 4.20
CA PHE A 148 -10.21 1.91 5.30
C PHE A 148 -11.34 1.60 6.29
N GLY A 149 -11.73 0.32 6.38
CA GLY A 149 -12.55 -0.20 7.46
C GLY A 149 -14.08 -0.10 7.35
N ASN A 150 -14.70 0.62 6.39
CA ASN A 150 -16.17 0.57 6.23
C ASN A 150 -16.80 1.13 4.94
N GLY A 151 -16.04 1.35 3.85
CA GLY A 151 -16.63 1.88 2.61
C GLY A 151 -17.02 3.38 2.70
N SER A 152 -17.86 3.84 1.77
CA SER A 152 -18.33 5.24 1.66
C SER A 152 -18.78 5.81 3.01
N ALA A 153 -18.52 7.11 3.25
CA ALA A 153 -18.93 7.77 4.48
C ALA A 153 -20.45 7.65 4.72
N TYR A 154 -20.85 7.06 5.85
CA TYR A 154 -22.25 6.67 6.12
C TYR A 154 -23.21 7.86 6.03
N ALA A 155 -22.78 9.01 6.55
CA ALA A 155 -23.49 10.28 6.50
C ALA A 155 -23.86 10.76 5.08
N VAL A 156 -23.11 10.36 4.05
CA VAL A 156 -23.44 10.69 2.65
C VAL A 156 -24.79 10.08 2.27
N GLY A 157 -25.10 8.88 2.76
CA GLY A 157 -26.42 8.26 2.59
C GLY A 157 -27.54 9.08 3.23
N ILE A 158 -27.34 9.58 4.44
CA ILE A 158 -28.32 10.42 5.16
C ILE A 158 -28.60 11.70 4.37
N VAL A 159 -27.55 12.41 3.94
CA VAL A 159 -27.69 13.66 3.16
C VAL A 159 -28.44 13.38 1.86
N ASN A 160 -28.15 12.28 1.19
CA ASN A 160 -28.86 11.90 -0.04
C ASN A 160 -30.33 11.57 0.20
N ILE A 161 -30.67 10.82 1.26
CA ILE A 161 -32.07 10.50 1.59
C ILE A 161 -32.86 11.78 1.84
N ILE A 162 -32.29 12.74 2.58
CA ILE A 162 -32.96 14.02 2.89
C ILE A 162 -33.23 14.83 1.60
N LYS A 163 -32.28 14.83 0.66
CA LYS A 163 -32.44 15.54 -0.62
C LYS A 163 -33.36 14.83 -1.60
N ALA A 164 -33.24 13.50 -1.74
CA ALA A 164 -33.94 12.72 -2.76
C ALA A 164 -35.34 12.27 -2.34
N PHE A 165 -35.54 11.85 -1.08
CA PHE A 165 -36.84 11.36 -0.60
C PHE A 165 -37.66 12.44 0.10
N TYR A 166 -37.04 13.28 0.93
CA TYR A 166 -37.76 14.30 1.71
C TYR A 166 -37.86 15.67 1.01
N GLY A 167 -37.18 15.84 -0.13
CA GLY A 167 -37.19 17.09 -0.90
C GLY A 167 -36.65 18.31 -0.13
N ARG A 168 -35.91 18.11 0.96
CA ARG A 168 -35.37 19.19 1.78
C ARG A 168 -33.92 19.48 1.41
N SER A 169 -33.57 20.76 1.33
CA SER A 169 -32.19 21.21 1.14
C SER A 169 -31.50 21.42 2.48
N ILE A 170 -30.40 20.72 2.72
CA ILE A 170 -29.47 21.01 3.82
C ILE A 170 -28.41 21.99 3.32
N SER A 171 -27.97 22.93 4.16
CA SER A 171 -26.86 23.82 3.84
C SER A 171 -25.55 23.04 3.70
N PHE A 172 -24.66 23.50 2.82
CA PHE A 172 -23.38 22.82 2.57
C PHE A 172 -22.59 22.60 3.86
N LEU A 173 -22.47 23.62 4.71
CA LEU A 173 -21.75 23.53 5.98
C LEU A 173 -22.37 22.53 6.96
N ALA A 174 -23.70 22.45 7.06
CA ALA A 174 -24.34 21.49 7.94
C ALA A 174 -24.16 20.05 7.44
N GLY A 175 -24.24 19.83 6.12
CA GLY A 175 -23.96 18.52 5.53
C GLY A 175 -22.51 18.10 5.69
N TRP A 176 -21.58 19.03 5.48
CA TRP A 176 -20.14 18.82 5.67
C TRP A 176 -19.79 18.49 7.13
N LEU A 177 -20.33 19.25 8.09
CA LEU A 177 -20.14 18.98 9.52
C LEU A 177 -20.70 17.61 9.90
N LEU A 178 -21.91 17.27 9.43
CA LEU A 178 -22.51 15.96 9.68
C LEU A 178 -21.57 14.84 9.21
N ILE A 179 -21.07 14.94 7.97
CA ILE A 179 -20.14 13.94 7.41
C ILE A 179 -18.87 13.81 8.25
N ILE A 180 -18.22 14.92 8.61
CA ILE A 180 -16.99 14.88 9.42
C ILE A 180 -17.24 14.27 10.80
N THR A 181 -18.35 14.59 11.46
CA THR A 181 -18.62 14.08 12.82
C THR A 181 -18.92 12.57 12.88
N THR A 182 -19.18 11.93 11.74
CA THR A 182 -19.52 10.50 11.66
C THR A 182 -18.37 9.60 11.22
N GLN A 183 -17.26 10.18 10.75
CA GLN A 183 -16.08 9.46 10.27
C GLN A 183 -14.98 9.42 11.33
#